data_AF-A0A7S3UTJ4-F1
#
_entry.id   AF-A0A7S3UTJ4-F1
#
_cell.length_a   1.000
_cell.length_b   1.000
_cell.length_c   1.000
_cell.angle_alpha   90.00
_cell.angle_beta   90.00
_cell.angle_gamma   90.00
#
_symmetry.space_group_name_H-M   'P 1'
#
loop_
_entity.id
_entity.type
_entity.pdbx_description
1 polymer ?
#
loop_
_entity_poly.entity_id
_entity_poly.type
_entity_poly.pdbx_seq_one_letter_code
_entity_poly.pdbx_strand_id
1 'polypeptide(L)'
;MAELGLDSSKLPELESALQVTAPLKEKAAKQLGLQPGIPVIHGSGDMGSTSVGAGAGTAGGAYIYIGTSGWVAVARDGYQPTAAGGFTMLHPDPELCLQ
;
A
#
# COMPACT_ATOMS: atom_id res chain seq x y z
N MET A 1 -16.99 11.13 3.25
CA MET A 1 -18.03 10.35 2.53
C MET A 1 -19.34 11.12 2.42
N ALA A 2 -19.92 11.57 3.53
CA ALA A 2 -21.16 12.37 3.53
C ALA A 2 -21.07 13.66 2.68
N GLU A 3 -19.98 14.42 2.77
CA GLU A 3 -19.77 15.64 1.96
C GLU A 3 -19.70 15.37 0.45
N LEU A 4 -19.29 14.16 0.06
CA LEU A 4 -19.26 13.71 -1.34
C LEU A 4 -20.57 13.04 -1.75
N GLY A 5 -21.57 12.94 -0.86
CA GLY A 5 -22.82 12.21 -1.09
C GLY A 5 -22.63 10.69 -1.28
N LEU A 6 -21.50 10.14 -0.83
CA LEU A 6 -21.16 8.74 -0.99
C LEU A 6 -21.61 7.92 0.23
N ASP A 7 -22.28 6.82 -0.06
CA ASP A 7 -22.63 5.78 0.92
C ASP A 7 -21.39 4.92 1.20
N SER A 8 -20.92 4.94 2.45
CA SER A 8 -19.74 4.17 2.88
C SER A 8 -19.92 2.67 2.74
N SER A 9 -21.15 2.15 2.75
CA SER A 9 -21.42 0.71 2.57
C SER A 9 -21.07 0.19 1.17
N LYS A 10 -20.87 1.08 0.20
CA LYS A 10 -20.43 0.75 -1.16
C LYS A 10 -18.92 0.62 -1.29
N LEU A 11 -18.16 0.97 -0.25
CA LEU A 11 -16.71 0.89 -0.24
C LEU A 11 -16.27 -0.46 0.32
N PRO A 12 -15.08 -0.96 -0.08
CA PRO A 12 -14.54 -2.16 0.53
C PRO A 12 -14.20 -1.92 2.01
N GLU A 13 -14.22 -3.00 2.79
CA GLU A 13 -13.63 -2.99 4.13
C GLU A 13 -12.12 -2.74 4.03
N LEU A 14 -11.57 -1.99 4.98
CA LEU A 14 -10.14 -1.73 5.05
C LEU A 14 -9.45 -2.90 5.76
N GLU A 15 -8.50 -3.51 5.09
CA GLU A 15 -7.64 -4.55 5.64
C GLU A 15 -6.21 -4.03 5.80
N SER A 16 -5.46 -4.62 6.73
CA SER A 16 -4.05 -4.30 6.87
C SER A 16 -3.26 -4.76 5.65
N ALA A 17 -2.24 -4.00 5.27
CA ALA A 17 -1.24 -4.53 4.35
C ALA A 17 -0.64 -5.82 4.94
N LEU A 18 -0.27 -6.75 4.06
CA LEU A 18 0.27 -8.07 4.38
C LEU A 18 -0.72 -9.07 5.01
N GLN A 19 -1.98 -8.67 5.24
CA GLN A 19 -3.04 -9.59 5.66
C GLN A 19 -3.36 -10.59 4.53
N VAL A 20 -3.53 -11.86 4.87
CA VAL A 20 -4.09 -12.84 3.93
C VAL A 20 -5.59 -12.58 3.81
N THR A 21 -6.02 -11.99 2.70
CA THR A 21 -7.42 -11.61 2.46
C THR A 21 -8.28 -12.84 2.14
N ALA A 22 -7.83 -13.69 1.21
CA ALA A 22 -8.57 -14.88 0.80
C ALA A 22 -7.67 -15.87 0.06
N PRO A 23 -8.00 -17.18 0.03
CA PRO A 23 -7.34 -18.11 -0.88
C PRO A 23 -7.71 -17.82 -2.34
N LEU A 24 -6.77 -18.09 -3.25
CA LEU A 24 -6.99 -18.00 -4.69
C LEU A 24 -8.07 -18.99 -5.13
N LYS A 25 -9.20 -18.46 -5.61
CA LYS A 25 -10.37 -19.26 -6.03
C LYS A 25 -10.02 -20.14 -7.24
N GLU A 26 -10.60 -21.33 -7.30
CA GLU A 26 -10.35 -22.32 -8.38
C GLU A 26 -10.48 -21.76 -9.79
N LYS A 27 -11.54 -20.99 -10.06
CA LYS A 27 -11.77 -20.37 -11.37
C LYS A 27 -10.62 -19.43 -11.77
N ALA A 28 -10.13 -18.62 -10.83
CA ALA A 28 -9.03 -17.70 -11.07
C ALA A 28 -7.70 -18.45 -11.20
N ALA A 29 -7.44 -19.43 -10.33
CA ALA A 29 -6.27 -20.30 -10.39
C ALA A 29 -6.13 -20.99 -11.76
N LYS A 30 -7.22 -21.54 -12.30
CA LYS A 30 -7.24 -22.15 -13.64
C LYS A 30 -6.86 -21.18 -14.75
N GLN A 31 -7.34 -19.93 -14.67
CA GLN A 31 -7.02 -18.90 -15.67
C GLN A 31 -5.56 -18.46 -15.59
N LEU A 32 -5.01 -18.40 -14.38
CA LEU A 32 -3.62 -17.98 -14.13
C LEU A 32 -2.60 -19.12 -14.29
N GLY A 33 -3.05 -20.37 -14.45
CA GLY A 33 -2.15 -21.53 -14.45
C GLY A 33 -1.50 -21.81 -13.09
N LEU A 34 -2.16 -21.39 -12.01
CA LEU A 34 -1.67 -21.50 -10.63
C LEU A 34 -2.44 -22.58 -9.86
N GLN A 35 -1.91 -22.97 -8.69
CA GLN A 35 -2.60 -23.88 -7.79
C GLN A 35 -3.77 -23.15 -7.10
N PRO A 36 -4.97 -23.77 -7.02
CA PRO A 36 -6.04 -23.24 -6.19
C PRO A 36 -5.63 -23.25 -4.72
N GLY A 37 -6.14 -22.29 -3.95
CA GLY A 37 -5.86 -22.20 -2.51
C GLY A 37 -4.60 -21.42 -2.14
N ILE A 38 -3.78 -20.97 -3.10
CA ILE A 38 -2.64 -20.08 -2.82
C ILE A 38 -3.12 -18.85 -2.04
N PRO A 39 -2.50 -18.50 -0.90
CA PRO A 39 -2.87 -17.31 -0.15
C PRO A 39 -2.76 -16.04 -1.00
N VAL A 40 -3.83 -15.24 -1.05
CA VAL A 40 -3.80 -13.89 -1.63
C VAL A 40 -3.64 -12.89 -0.49
N ILE A 41 -2.62 -12.05 -0.61
CA ILE A 41 -2.24 -11.07 0.41
C ILE A 41 -2.73 -9.69 -0.03
N HIS A 42 -3.25 -8.91 0.91
CA HIS A 42 -3.54 -7.49 0.71
C HIS A 42 -2.23 -6.75 0.46
N GLY A 43 -2.04 -6.33 -0.78
CA GLY A 43 -0.83 -5.62 -1.20
C GLY A 43 -0.78 -4.20 -0.66
N SER A 44 0.41 -3.63 -0.68
CA SER A 44 0.58 -2.20 -0.52
C SER A 44 0.34 -1.49 -1.85
N GLY A 45 -0.05 -0.21 -1.79
CA GLY A 45 0.06 0.70 -2.94
C GLY A 45 1.49 0.75 -3.50
N ASP A 46 1.63 1.35 -4.68
CA ASP A 46 2.90 1.43 -5.42
C ASP A 46 4.03 2.03 -4.60
N MET A 47 3.82 3.18 -3.95
CA MET A 47 4.86 3.87 -3.17
C MET A 47 5.32 3.03 -1.98
N GLY A 48 4.40 2.36 -1.26
CA GLY A 48 4.79 1.48 -0.17
C GLY A 48 5.53 0.23 -0.66
N SER A 49 5.09 -0.36 -1.77
CA SER A 49 5.79 -1.48 -2.40
C SER A 49 7.18 -1.10 -2.90
N THR A 50 7.32 0.10 -3.50
CA THR A 50 8.61 0.64 -3.95
C THR A 50 9.52 0.94 -2.76
N SER A 51 9.00 1.52 -1.68
CA SER A 51 9.80 1.85 -0.49
C SER A 51 10.41 0.59 0.13
N VAL A 52 9.61 -0.47 0.28
CA VAL A 52 10.09 -1.78 0.74
C VAL A 52 11.09 -2.37 -0.25
N GLY A 53 10.76 -2.40 -1.55
CA GLY A 53 11.61 -2.98 -2.58
C GLY A 53 12.96 -2.26 -2.78
N ALA A 54 13.00 -0.96 -2.51
CA ALA A 54 14.23 -0.15 -2.55
C ALA A 54 15.11 -0.31 -1.31
N GLY A 55 14.67 -1.09 -0.30
CA GLY A 55 15.37 -1.22 0.98
C GLY A 55 15.19 -0.03 1.92
N ALA A 56 14.19 0.82 1.65
CA ALA A 56 13.89 2.05 2.40
C ALA A 56 12.55 1.94 3.17
N GLY A 57 12.08 0.72 3.46
CA GLY A 57 10.80 0.45 4.13
C GLY A 57 10.83 0.44 5.66
N THR A 58 11.90 0.94 6.28
CA THR A 58 12.02 1.07 7.74
C THR A 58 12.18 2.54 8.12
N ALA A 59 11.85 2.90 9.35
CA ALA A 59 11.95 4.28 9.83
C ALA A 59 13.32 4.93 9.50
N GLY A 60 13.28 6.11 8.89
CA GLY A 60 14.44 6.85 8.42
C GLY A 60 14.98 6.42 7.05
N GLY A 61 14.50 5.31 6.48
CA GLY A 61 14.82 4.90 5.12
C GLY A 61 14.35 5.93 4.11
N ALA A 62 15.22 6.28 3.15
CA ALA A 62 14.95 7.29 2.13
C ALA A 62 15.44 6.84 0.77
N TYR A 63 14.75 7.26 -0.29
CA TYR A 63 15.18 7.01 -1.67
C TYR A 63 14.69 8.10 -2.62
N ILE A 64 15.31 8.13 -3.81
CA ILE A 64 14.90 8.97 -4.92
C ILE A 64 14.51 8.05 -6.07
N TYR A 65 13.28 8.18 -6.54
CA TYR A 65 12.78 7.49 -7.73
C TYR A 65 12.90 8.41 -8.94
N ILE A 66 13.78 8.07 -9.89
CA ILE A 66 14.04 8.87 -11.10
C ILE A 66 13.34 8.22 -12.31
N GLY A 67 12.03 8.00 -12.18
CA GLY A 67 11.16 7.57 -13.29
C GLY A 67 10.41 8.75 -13.92
N THR A 68 9.46 8.43 -14.80
CA THR A 68 8.61 9.44 -15.47
C THR A 68 7.86 10.34 -14.49
N SER A 69 7.42 9.79 -13.35
CA SER A 69 6.68 10.50 -12.29
C SER A 69 7.54 10.84 -11.07
N GLY A 70 8.87 10.97 -11.24
CA GLY A 70 9.87 10.91 -10.17
C GLY A 70 9.52 11.57 -8.82
N TRP A 71 9.97 10.96 -7.73
CA TRP A 71 9.67 11.40 -6.36
C TRP A 71 10.84 11.17 -5.39
N VAL A 72 10.78 11.85 -4.25
CA VAL A 72 11.61 11.60 -3.07
C VAL A 72 10.69 11.06 -2.01
N ALA A 73 11.09 9.99 -1.33
CA ALA A 73 10.28 9.39 -0.28
C ALA A 73 11.13 9.00 0.93
N VAL A 74 10.55 9.17 2.12
CA VAL A 74 11.13 8.83 3.41
C VAL A 74 10.09 8.10 4.28
N ALA A 75 10.47 6.97 4.84
CA ALA A 75 9.67 6.29 5.86
C ALA A 75 9.86 6.97 7.24
N ARG A 76 8.75 7.28 7.91
CA ARG A 76 8.72 8.02 9.19
C ARG A 76 7.85 7.30 10.20
N ASP A 77 8.14 7.51 11.48
CA ASP A 77 7.32 6.99 12.57
C ASP A 77 6.02 7.78 12.72
N GLY A 78 4.91 7.04 12.78
CA GLY A 78 3.55 7.54 12.94
C GLY A 78 3.07 8.41 11.79
N TYR A 79 1.80 8.81 11.83
CA TYR A 79 1.28 9.79 10.90
C TYR A 79 1.86 11.17 11.21
N GLN A 80 2.49 11.77 10.19
CA GLN A 80 2.96 13.15 10.25
C GLN A 80 2.53 13.87 8.95
N PRO A 81 1.85 15.02 9.03
CA PRO A 81 1.51 15.80 7.84
C PRO A 81 2.78 16.40 7.22
N THR A 82 2.90 16.34 5.90
CA THR A 82 3.98 16.99 5.16
C THR A 82 3.72 18.48 4.95
N ALA A 83 4.77 19.23 4.62
CA ALA A 83 4.66 20.63 4.20
C ALA A 83 3.96 20.75 2.84
N ALA A 84 3.54 21.97 2.48
CA ALA A 84 2.88 22.25 1.21
C ALA A 84 3.67 21.71 0.01
N GLY A 85 3.02 20.87 -0.79
CA GLY A 85 3.63 20.19 -1.95
C GLY A 85 4.11 18.76 -1.70
N GLY A 86 4.14 18.31 -0.44
CA GLY A 86 4.36 16.91 -0.09
C GLY A 86 3.07 16.10 0.02
N PHE A 87 3.21 14.78 0.08
CA PHE A 87 2.10 13.85 0.33
C PHE A 87 2.45 12.97 1.53
N THR A 88 1.50 12.73 2.43
CA THR A 88 1.63 11.69 3.46
C THR A 88 0.81 10.49 3.03
N MET A 89 1.42 9.33 2.87
CA MET A 89 0.72 8.06 2.58
C MET A 89 0.98 7.01 3.66
N LEU A 90 0.07 6.05 3.75
CA LEU A 90 0.18 4.93 4.69
C LEU A 90 1.34 4.01 4.26
N HIS A 91 2.16 3.60 5.22
CA HIS A 91 3.17 2.57 5.02
C HIS A 91 2.55 1.17 5.20
N PRO A 92 3.11 0.09 4.61
CA PRO A 92 2.64 -1.28 4.89
C PRO A 92 2.69 -1.68 6.37
N ASP A 93 3.64 -1.11 7.11
CA ASP A 93 3.69 -1.16 8.58
C ASP A 93 2.79 -0.04 9.14
N PRO A 94 1.75 -0.36 9.93
CA PRO A 94 0.81 0.62 10.47
C PRO A 94 1.45 1.64 11.41
N GLU A 95 2.62 1.36 11.97
CA GLU A 95 3.34 2.29 12.84
C GLU A 95 4.14 3.35 12.06
N LEU A 96 4.18 3.25 10.72
CA LEU A 96 4.95 4.14 9.85
C LEU A 96 4.07 4.90 8.85
N CYS A 97 4.61 5.99 8.30
CA CYS A 97 4.08 6.66 7.12
C CYS A 97 5.19 6.91 6.08
N LEU A 98 4.77 7.24 4.87
CA LEU A 98 5.65 7.63 3.78
C LEU A 98 5.41 9.10 3.44
N GLN A 99 6.50 9.86 3.32
CA GLN A 99 6.51 11.29 3.04
C GLN A 99 7.47 11.64 1.91
#